data_AF-A0A7K0TR32-F1
#
_entry.id   AF-A0A7K0TR32-F1
#
_cell.length_a   1.000
_cell.length_b   1.000
_cell.length_c   1.000
_cell.angle_alpha   90.00
_cell.angle_beta   90.00
_cell.angle_gamma   90.00
#
_symmetry.space_group_name_H-M   'P 1'
#
loop_
_entity.id
_entity.type
_entity.pdbx_description
1 polymer ?
#
loop_
_entity_poly.entity_id
_entity_poly.type
_entity_poly.pdbx_seq_one_letter_code
_entity_poly.pdbx_strand_id
1 'polypeptide(L)'
;MIALAIFALPICIADVTYHRIPNIYLVWMLYIIGVERTFNGFTSINTFICAIIVLCLLYALAGIGMGDIKLLLLVCLAVDFQVIVHLWVFICAIFACASIMVLLEFLLSGRIRREIALAPSIFMATALYLGARSSGFLQEYAHALVNSW
;
A
#
# COMPACT_ATOMS: atom_id res chain seq x y z
N MET A 1 -10.81 -3.10 -6.56
CA MET A 1 -11.00 -2.17 -5.43
C MET A 1 -11.89 -2.76 -4.34
N ILE A 2 -12.86 -3.63 -4.68
CA ILE A 2 -13.82 -4.19 -3.72
C ILE A 2 -13.11 -5.05 -2.67
N ALA A 3 -12.09 -5.81 -3.09
CA ALA A 3 -11.28 -6.63 -2.18
C ALA A 3 -10.64 -5.81 -1.05
N LEU A 4 -10.12 -4.62 -1.36
CA LEU A 4 -9.50 -3.73 -0.36
C LEU A 4 -10.51 -3.28 0.67
N ALA A 5 -11.71 -2.86 0.25
CA ALA A 5 -12.74 -2.38 1.17
C ALA A 5 -13.24 -3.47 2.13
N ILE A 6 -13.43 -4.69 1.64
CA ILE A 6 -13.93 -5.81 2.45
C ILE A 6 -12.87 -6.31 3.43
N PHE A 7 -11.62 -6.46 2.96
CA PHE A 7 -10.55 -7.07 3.75
C PHE A 7 -9.71 -6.08 4.57
N ALA A 8 -9.86 -4.75 4.37
CA ALA A 8 -9.12 -3.75 5.14
C ALA A 8 -9.32 -3.90 6.65
N LEU A 9 -10.56 -3.89 7.12
CA LEU A 9 -10.87 -4.00 8.55
C LEU A 9 -10.37 -5.31 9.18
N PRO A 10 -10.70 -6.52 8.67
CA PRO A 10 -10.27 -7.75 9.30
C PRO A 10 -8.74 -7.91 9.28
N ILE A 11 -8.05 -7.45 8.23
CA ILE A 11 -6.58 -7.49 8.18
C ILE A 11 -5.97 -6.51 9.18
N CYS A 12 -6.46 -5.27 9.26
CA CYS A 12 -6.00 -4.30 10.26
C CYS A 12 -6.19 -4.81 11.69
N ILE A 13 -7.35 -5.41 12.00
CA ILE A 13 -7.62 -5.96 13.33
C ILE A 13 -6.66 -7.12 13.64
N ALA A 14 -6.45 -8.02 12.69
CA ALA A 14 -5.52 -9.13 12.86
C ALA A 14 -4.08 -8.65 13.06
N ASP A 15 -3.65 -7.64 12.31
CA ASP A 15 -2.31 -7.07 12.39
C ASP A 15 -2.07 -6.32 13.71
N VAL A 16 -3.04 -5.54 14.19
CA VAL A 16 -2.93 -4.84 15.49
C VAL A 16 -2.99 -5.80 16.68
N THR A 17 -3.77 -6.88 16.59
CA THR A 17 -4.00 -7.79 17.72
C THR A 17 -2.93 -8.88 17.83
N TYR A 18 -2.49 -9.41 16.69
CA TYR A 18 -1.61 -10.59 16.64
C TYR A 18 -0.28 -10.32 15.95
N HIS A 19 -0.04 -9.10 15.43
CA HIS A 19 1.16 -8.73 14.66
C HIS A 19 1.49 -9.73 13.55
N ARG A 20 0.45 -10.36 13.00
CA ARG A 20 0.53 -11.41 11.98
C ARG A 20 -0.66 -11.30 11.06
N ILE A 21 -0.36 -11.18 9.77
CA ILE A 21 -1.38 -11.23 8.71
C ILE A 21 -1.62 -12.70 8.32
N PRO A 22 -2.83 -13.25 8.53
CA PRO A 22 -3.16 -14.60 8.10
C PRO A 22 -3.13 -14.70 6.58
N ASN A 23 -2.38 -15.68 6.05
CA ASN A 23 -2.28 -15.90 4.60
C ASN A 23 -3.65 -16.15 3.94
N ILE A 24 -4.64 -16.68 4.68
CA ILE A 24 -5.96 -16.96 4.11
C ILE A 24 -6.65 -15.69 3.59
N TYR A 25 -6.54 -14.56 4.31
CA TYR A 25 -7.09 -13.29 3.84
C TYR A 25 -6.39 -12.79 2.58
N LEU A 26 -5.06 -12.93 2.52
CA LEU A 26 -4.27 -12.56 1.33
C LEU A 26 -4.63 -13.40 0.11
N VAL A 27 -4.91 -14.69 0.27
CA VAL A 27 -5.32 -15.58 -0.83
C VAL A 27 -6.69 -15.19 -1.37
N TRP A 28 -7.68 -14.93 -0.50
CA TRP A 28 -9.00 -14.47 -0.92
C TRP A 28 -8.93 -13.12 -1.63
N MET A 29 -8.12 -12.20 -1.08
CA MET A 29 -7.87 -10.90 -1.67
C MET A 29 -7.21 -11.02 -3.05
N LEU A 30 -6.21 -11.90 -3.21
CA LEU A 30 -5.60 -12.21 -4.52
C LEU A 30 -6.62 -12.70 -5.53
N TYR A 31 -7.51 -13.62 -5.13
CA TYR A 31 -8.51 -14.18 -6.04
C TYR A 31 -9.44 -13.08 -6.56
N ILE A 32 -9.97 -12.24 -5.68
CA ILE A 32 -10.90 -11.16 -6.06
C ILE A 32 -10.18 -10.11 -6.92
N ILE A 33 -8.98 -9.69 -6.53
CA ILE A 33 -8.19 -8.73 -7.33
C ILE A 33 -7.84 -9.34 -8.69
N GLY A 34 -7.49 -10.63 -8.74
CA GLY A 34 -7.21 -11.35 -9.97
C GLY A 34 -8.40 -11.30 -10.93
N VAL A 35 -9.60 -11.60 -10.44
CA VAL A 35 -10.84 -11.51 -11.22
C VAL A 35 -11.10 -10.07 -11.69
N GLU A 36 -10.97 -9.07 -10.80
CA GLU A 36 -11.10 -7.66 -11.20
C GLU A 36 -10.10 -7.27 -12.31
N ARG A 37 -8.87 -7.81 -12.26
CA ARG A 37 -7.81 -7.51 -13.24
C ARG A 37 -7.98 -8.26 -14.55
N THR A 38 -8.58 -9.44 -14.57
CA THR A 38 -8.92 -10.12 -15.82
C THR A 38 -10.00 -9.38 -16.60
N PHE A 39 -10.94 -8.72 -15.92
CA PHE A 39 -11.98 -7.92 -16.58
C PHE A 39 -11.51 -6.52 -16.98
N ASN A 40 -10.73 -5.84 -16.12
CA ASN A 40 -10.29 -4.47 -16.36
C ASN A 40 -8.97 -4.35 -17.15
N GLY A 41 -8.20 -5.43 -17.26
CA GLY A 41 -6.88 -5.43 -17.84
C GLY A 41 -5.81 -4.78 -16.95
N PHE A 42 -4.60 -4.71 -17.48
CA PHE A 42 -3.43 -4.09 -16.85
C PHE A 42 -3.08 -2.80 -17.56
N THR A 43 -2.92 -1.70 -16.82
CA THR A 43 -2.54 -0.43 -17.46
C THR A 43 -1.08 -0.41 -17.87
N SER A 44 -0.17 -0.94 -17.06
CA SER A 44 1.26 -0.97 -17.39
C SER A 44 2.03 -2.09 -16.68
N ILE A 45 2.44 -3.12 -17.43
CA ILE A 45 3.22 -4.24 -16.91
C ILE A 45 4.58 -3.75 -16.37
N ASN A 46 5.19 -2.75 -17.00
CA ASN A 46 6.48 -2.21 -16.59
C ASN A 46 6.43 -1.62 -15.19
N THR A 47 5.37 -0.87 -14.87
CA THR A 47 5.20 -0.30 -13.52
C THR A 47 5.00 -1.39 -12.47
N PHE A 48 4.33 -2.49 -12.82
CA PHE A 48 4.12 -3.62 -11.93
C PHE A 48 5.43 -4.37 -11.66
N ILE A 49 6.26 -4.58 -12.69
CA ILE A 49 7.60 -5.16 -12.53
C ILE A 49 8.47 -4.26 -11.65
N CYS A 50 8.46 -2.94 -11.88
CA CYS A 50 9.16 -1.99 -11.02
C CYS A 50 8.67 -2.06 -9.57
N ALA A 51 7.36 -2.17 -9.34
CA ALA A 51 6.80 -2.34 -8.00
C ALA A 51 7.34 -3.60 -7.33
N ILE A 52 7.39 -4.75 -8.04
CA ILE A 52 7.97 -5.99 -7.51
C ILE A 52 9.43 -5.79 -7.12
N ILE A 53 10.24 -5.16 -7.98
CA ILE A 53 11.66 -4.92 -7.70
C ILE A 53 11.83 -4.06 -6.44
N VAL A 54 11.07 -2.96 -6.35
CA VAL A 54 11.12 -2.06 -5.18
C VAL A 54 10.69 -2.80 -3.91
N LEU A 55 9.66 -3.65 -3.97
CA LEU A 55 9.22 -4.45 -2.83
C LEU A 55 10.25 -5.50 -2.40
N CYS A 56 10.90 -6.16 -3.35
CA CYS A 56 12.00 -7.08 -3.06
C CYS A 56 13.19 -6.36 -2.42
N LEU A 57 13.52 -5.15 -2.89
CA LEU A 57 14.57 -4.33 -2.32
C LEU A 57 14.21 -3.85 -0.90
N LEU A 58 12.95 -3.48 -0.69
CA LEU A 58 12.43 -3.10 0.62
C LEU A 58 12.47 -4.27 1.61
N TYR A 59 12.13 -5.49 1.16
CA TYR A 59 12.29 -6.71 1.95
C TYR A 59 13.75 -6.93 2.35
N ALA A 60 14.66 -6.90 1.38
CA ALA A 60 16.07 -7.21 1.58
C ALA A 60 16.78 -6.20 2.49
N LEU A 61 16.44 -4.92 2.39
CA LEU A 61 17.12 -3.83 3.12
C LEU A 61 16.46 -3.48 4.45
N ALA A 62 15.13 -3.41 4.50
CA ALA A 62 14.42 -2.91 5.67
C ALA A 62 13.93 -4.03 6.61
N GLY A 63 14.08 -5.30 6.22
CA GLY A 63 13.66 -6.44 7.05
C GLY A 63 12.16 -6.48 7.31
N ILE A 64 11.36 -5.94 6.38
CA ILE A 64 9.90 -5.90 6.49
C ILE A 64 9.34 -7.32 6.53
N GLY A 65 8.30 -7.54 7.33
CA GLY A 65 7.62 -8.82 7.44
C GLY A 65 7.13 -9.33 6.08
N MET A 66 7.35 -10.61 5.81
CA MET A 66 6.89 -11.25 4.57
C MET A 66 5.37 -11.12 4.36
N GLY A 67 4.58 -10.99 5.44
CA GLY A 67 3.15 -10.71 5.39
C GLY A 67 2.85 -9.33 4.79
N ASP A 68 3.54 -8.29 5.25
CA ASP A 68 3.34 -6.91 4.80
C ASP A 68 3.74 -6.72 3.34
N ILE A 69 4.81 -7.40 2.90
CA ILE A 69 5.23 -7.36 1.49
C ILE A 69 4.19 -8.01 0.58
N LYS A 70 3.61 -9.13 0.99
CA LYS A 70 2.52 -9.77 0.24
C LYS A 70 1.30 -8.87 0.18
N LEU A 71 0.95 -8.24 1.30
CA LEU A 71 -0.15 -7.26 1.34
C LEU A 71 0.13 -6.10 0.38
N LEU A 72 1.32 -5.52 0.45
CA LEU A 72 1.70 -4.37 -0.36
C LEU A 72 1.75 -4.71 -1.85
N LEU A 73 2.22 -5.92 -2.21
CA LEU A 73 2.16 -6.43 -3.58
C LEU A 73 0.70 -6.52 -4.08
N LEU A 74 -0.20 -7.05 -3.27
CA LEU A 74 -1.63 -7.12 -3.63
C LEU A 74 -2.26 -5.74 -3.75
N VAL A 75 -1.88 -4.80 -2.90
CA VAL A 75 -2.35 -3.40 -2.99
C VAL A 75 -1.83 -2.76 -4.29
N CYS A 76 -0.56 -2.92 -4.63
CA CYS A 76 0.00 -2.43 -5.90
C CYS A 76 -0.75 -3.02 -7.11
N LEU A 77 -1.06 -4.31 -7.07
CA LEU A 77 -1.87 -4.99 -8.09
C LEU A 77 -3.30 -4.45 -8.15
N ALA A 78 -3.90 -4.17 -6.99
CA ALA A 78 -5.26 -3.65 -6.88
C ALA A 78 -5.39 -2.20 -7.36
N VAL A 79 -4.39 -1.36 -7.12
CA VAL A 79 -4.40 0.06 -7.46
C VAL A 79 -4.06 0.29 -8.94
N ASP A 80 -3.13 -0.49 -9.50
CA ASP A 80 -2.65 -0.40 -10.88
C ASP A 80 -2.20 1.01 -11.27
N PHE A 81 -0.90 1.25 -11.11
CA PHE A 81 -0.28 2.54 -11.36
C PHE A 81 0.00 2.74 -12.85
N GLN A 82 -0.41 3.89 -13.40
CA GLN A 82 -0.17 4.18 -14.82
C GLN A 82 1.27 4.63 -15.08
N VAL A 83 1.86 5.37 -14.13
CA VAL A 83 3.17 6.01 -14.24
C VAL A 83 3.99 5.73 -12.98
N ILE A 84 5.30 5.56 -13.13
CA ILE A 84 6.21 5.24 -12.02
C ILE A 84 6.20 6.30 -10.90
N VAL A 85 5.96 7.57 -11.24
CA VAL A 85 5.85 8.67 -10.27
C VAL A 85 4.72 8.40 -9.26
N HIS A 86 3.61 7.80 -9.70
CA HIS A 86 2.52 7.46 -8.79
C HIS A 86 2.89 6.35 -7.79
N LEU A 87 3.75 5.40 -8.19
CA LEU A 87 4.29 4.39 -7.28
C LEU A 87 5.12 5.06 -6.18
N TRP A 88 5.99 6.01 -6.55
CA TRP A 88 6.82 6.75 -5.59
C TRP A 88 5.97 7.56 -4.61
N VAL A 89 4.99 8.31 -5.12
CA VAL A 89 4.05 9.07 -4.28
C VAL A 89 3.31 8.14 -3.30
N PHE A 90 2.89 6.97 -3.77
CA PHE A 90 2.22 5.98 -2.93
C PHE A 90 3.14 5.44 -1.82
N ILE A 91 4.39 5.10 -2.13
CA ILE A 91 5.36 4.63 -1.12
C ILE A 91 5.64 5.74 -0.10
N CYS A 92 5.84 6.98 -0.53
CA CYS A 92 6.01 8.12 0.36
C CYS A 92 4.79 8.33 1.28
N ALA A 93 3.57 8.15 0.74
CA ALA A 93 2.35 8.22 1.53
C ALA A 93 2.27 7.13 2.61
N ILE A 94 2.74 5.90 2.33
CA ILE A 94 2.84 4.83 3.33
C ILE A 94 3.80 5.23 4.44
N PHE A 95 5.01 5.70 4.11
CA PHE A 95 5.99 6.12 5.11
C PHE A 95 5.48 7.30 5.96
N ALA A 96 4.77 8.26 5.35
CA ALA A 96 4.15 9.35 6.07
C ALA A 96 3.03 8.88 7.00
N CYS A 97 2.16 7.97 6.54
CA CYS A 97 1.10 7.40 7.39
C CYS A 97 1.69 6.57 8.54
N ALA A 98 2.74 5.80 8.27
CA ALA A 98 3.44 5.01 9.28
C ALA A 98 4.11 5.90 10.32
N SER A 99 4.80 6.97 9.91
CA SER A 99 5.43 7.90 10.85
C SER A 99 4.40 8.63 11.71
N ILE A 100 3.27 9.06 11.14
CA ILE A 100 2.17 9.67 11.91
C ILE A 100 1.60 8.68 12.92
N MET A 101 1.36 7.43 12.53
CA MET A 101 0.86 6.39 13.44
C MET A 101 1.83 6.15 14.61
N VAL A 102 3.13 6.07 14.33
CA VAL A 102 4.16 5.91 15.37
C VAL A 102 4.22 7.13 16.30
N LEU A 103 4.14 8.34 15.74
CA LEU A 103 4.13 9.57 16.53
C LEU A 103 2.88 9.65 17.43
N LEU A 104 1.71 9.28 16.91
CA LEU A 104 0.47 9.24 17.69
C LEU A 104 0.56 8.21 18.82
N GLU A 105 1.07 7.02 18.55
CA GLU A 105 1.25 5.98 19.57
C GLU A 105 2.25 6.43 20.65
N PHE A 106 3.34 7.07 20.23
CA PHE A 106 4.32 7.66 21.15
C PHE A 106 3.71 8.76 22.03
N LEU A 107 2.93 9.67 21.45
CA LEU A 107 2.26 10.76 22.17
C LEU A 107 1.22 10.24 23.17
N LEU A 108 0.46 9.21 22.80
CA LEU A 108 -0.61 8.65 23.64
C LEU A 108 -0.06 7.75 24.75
N SER A 109 0.95 6.93 24.46
CA SER A 109 1.46 5.91 25.39
C SER A 109 2.75 6.30 26.11
N GLY A 110 3.44 7.35 25.65
CA GLY A 110 4.75 7.77 26.18
C GLY A 110 5.87 6.74 25.99
N ARG A 111 5.64 5.68 25.20
CA ARG A 111 6.59 4.59 24.94
C ARG A 111 6.55 4.22 23.47
N ILE A 112 7.72 3.97 22.90
CA ILE A 112 7.86 3.43 21.55
C ILE A 112 7.75 1.91 21.65
N ARG A 113 6.69 1.32 21.08
CA ARG A 113 6.62 -0.13 20.93
C ARG A 113 7.60 -0.58 19.85
N ARG A 114 8.26 -1.71 20.08
CA ARG A 114 9.22 -2.30 19.13
C ARG A 114 8.56 -2.92 17.90
N GLU A 115 7.27 -3.25 17.97
CA GLU A 115 6.52 -3.92 16.91
C GLU A 115 5.31 -3.05 16.54
N ILE A 116 5.38 -2.44 15.36
CA ILE A 116 4.35 -1.54 14.82
C ILE A 116 3.58 -2.30 13.75
N ALA A 117 2.26 -2.34 13.88
CA ALA A 117 1.35 -2.91 12.89
C ALA A 117 1.39 -2.05 11.62
N LEU A 118 1.84 -2.62 10.50
CA LEU A 118 2.09 -1.88 9.26
C LEU A 118 0.85 -1.86 8.36
N ALA A 119 -0.05 -2.85 8.45
CA ALA A 119 -1.26 -2.92 7.64
C ALA A 119 -2.17 -1.68 7.77
N PRO A 120 -2.44 -1.12 8.97
CA PRO A 120 -3.25 0.09 9.10
C PRO A 120 -2.69 1.29 8.31
N SER A 121 -1.37 1.45 8.29
CA SER A 121 -0.73 2.53 7.53
C SER A 121 -0.80 2.30 6.01
N ILE A 122 -0.65 1.05 5.55
CA ILE A 122 -0.83 0.69 4.14
C ILE A 122 -2.26 1.01 3.68
N PHE A 123 -3.27 0.60 4.43
CA PHE A 123 -4.66 0.86 4.06
C PHE A 123 -5.01 2.35 4.10
N MET A 124 -4.52 3.09 5.10
CA MET A 124 -4.71 4.54 5.17
C MET A 124 -4.05 5.26 3.99
N ALA A 125 -2.81 4.91 3.65
CA ALA A 125 -2.10 5.46 2.50
C ALA A 125 -2.80 5.11 1.17
N THR A 126 -3.37 3.90 1.07
CA THR A 126 -4.16 3.49 -0.11
C THR A 126 -5.42 4.34 -0.26
N ALA A 127 -6.16 4.55 0.83
CA ALA A 127 -7.33 5.43 0.82
C ALA A 127 -6.96 6.87 0.42
N LEU A 128 -5.86 7.39 0.99
CA LEU A 128 -5.39 8.75 0.71
C LEU A 128 -4.92 8.91 -0.75
N TYR A 129 -4.19 7.93 -1.28
CA TYR A 129 -3.77 7.91 -2.67
C TYR A 129 -4.96 7.85 -3.63
N LEU A 130 -5.95 7.00 -3.37
CA LEU A 130 -7.15 6.89 -4.21
C LEU A 130 -7.99 8.18 -4.15
N GLY A 131 -8.10 8.80 -2.97
CA GLY A 131 -8.73 10.10 -2.81
C GLY A 131 -8.05 11.17 -3.65
N ALA A 132 -6.72 11.30 -3.54
CA ALA A 132 -5.92 12.26 -4.31
C ALA A 132 -5.93 11.99 -5.83
N ARG A 133 -6.07 10.72 -6.24
CA ARG A 133 -6.25 10.35 -7.64
C ARG A 133 -7.61 10.78 -8.17
N SER A 134 -8.67 10.58 -7.37
CA SER A 134 -10.04 10.92 -7.76
C SER A 134 -10.28 12.43 -7.87
N SER A 135 -9.55 13.24 -7.09
CA SER A 135 -9.67 14.70 -7.12
C SER A 135 -8.91 15.37 -8.27
N GLY A 136 -8.26 14.61 -9.16
CA GLY A 136 -7.46 15.14 -10.28
C GLY A 136 -6.13 15.77 -9.88
N PHE A 137 -5.91 16.03 -8.57
CA PHE A 137 -4.70 16.65 -8.03
C PHE A 137 -3.41 15.92 -8.44
N LEU A 138 -3.43 14.59 -8.42
CA LEU A 138 -2.26 13.80 -8.82
C LEU A 138 -1.94 13.88 -10.32
N GLN A 139 -2.94 14.12 -11.18
CA GLN A 139 -2.71 14.29 -12.61
C GLN A 139 -2.07 15.65 -12.89
N GLU A 140 -2.59 16.72 -12.27
CA GLU A 140 -1.99 18.06 -12.38
C GLU A 140 -0.55 18.08 -11.88
N TYR A 141 -0.27 17.45 -10.74
CA TYR A 141 1.09 17.36 -10.20
C TYR A 141 2.01 16.55 -11.12
N ALA A 142 1.55 15.40 -11.63
CA ALA A 142 2.35 14.59 -12.55
C ALA A 142 2.68 15.35 -13.85
N HIS A 143 1.72 16.08 -14.42
CA HIS A 143 1.95 16.91 -15.60
C HIS A 143 2.93 18.05 -15.32
N ALA A 144 2.82 18.71 -14.17
CA ALA A 144 3.74 19.79 -13.79
C ALA A 144 5.18 19.27 -13.64
N LEU A 145 5.36 18.08 -13.07
CA LEU A 145 6.69 17.50 -12.82
C LEU A 145 7.37 16.96 -14.08
N VAL A 146 6.58 16.50 -15.06
CA VAL A 146 7.10 16.08 -16.36
C VAL A 146 7.48 17.29 -17.22
N ASN A 147 6.75 18.40 -17.12
CA ASN A 147 6.97 19.61 -17.93
C ASN A 147 7.96 20.60 -17.29
N SER A 148 8.48 20.33 -16.09
CA SER A 148 9.44 21.20 -15.40
C SER A 148 10.91 20.94 -15.78
N TRP A 149 11.17 20.17 -16.85
CA TRP A 149 12.49 19.87 -17.40
C TRP A 149 12.55 20.20 -18.89
#